data_AF-A0A5C1ATX9-F1
#
_entry.id   AF-A0A5C1ATX9-F1
#
_cell.length_a   1.000
_cell.length_b   1.000
_cell.length_c   1.000
_cell.angle_alpha   90.00
_cell.angle_beta   90.00
_cell.angle_gamma   90.00
#
_symmetry.space_group_name_H-M   'P 1'
#
loop_
_entity.id
_entity.type
_entity.pdbx_description
1 polymer ?
#
loop_
_entity_poly.entity_id
_entity_poly.type
_entity_poly.pdbx_seq_one_letter_code
_entity_poly.pdbx_strand_id
1 'polypeptide(L)'
;MLDRIGIASRVVLTANAEAGQPGPSAETQGSNASRPDKFAPAGRERDSEISDTLQILTDPWRFLILREAFFGAERFNEFAVRLQIPRATLTKSLNSLVEGGLLDTRLLSEGPGSWKRYILTESGRDLFPVLLGLMWYGDKWLWEGVPPLALFHVPTRTWFSPQFVWDHDGSDLNPRAVRFEVDVDYWRPREEIPRSYRTDRDGQSRGKRPCSMERTLALVGDRWTFMIFQEFFHGNKRFDEFQRNLNIATNVLSSRLDNLVVHGFLEKRADENGAYRLTPKGRDIYNPMVLLKTWGDNWLRRDRRPTSRFVGLSNNKVTHARLAVPGTYAWIVQEEVKLVPTYCL
;
A
#
# COMPACT_ATOMS: atom_id res chain seq x y z
N MET A 1 -1.37 31.63 42.42
CA MET A 1 -0.25 30.64 42.47
C MET A 1 -0.29 29.80 41.18
N LEU A 2 -0.20 30.49 40.05
CA LEU A 2 -0.08 29.96 38.69
C LEU A 2 0.74 31.03 37.97
N ASP A 3 2.05 30.84 37.91
CA ASP A 3 2.98 31.67 37.16
C ASP A 3 4.28 30.90 36.96
N ARG A 4 4.95 31.14 35.82
CA ARG A 4 6.20 30.50 35.30
C ARG A 4 5.91 29.17 34.57
N ILE A 5 6.12 28.96 33.26
CA ILE A 5 7.09 29.40 32.23
C ILE A 5 6.36 29.14 30.87
N GLY A 6 6.30 29.96 29.81
CA GLY A 6 7.17 31.05 29.37
C GLY A 6 7.95 30.69 28.10
N ILE A 7 7.32 30.33 26.97
CA ILE A 7 7.92 30.47 25.61
C ILE A 7 6.82 30.84 24.60
N ALA A 8 6.68 32.14 24.37
CA ALA A 8 6.11 32.70 23.15
C ALA A 8 7.28 33.03 22.22
N SER A 9 7.24 32.57 20.97
CA SER A 9 8.07 33.15 19.90
C SER A 9 7.16 33.66 18.79
N ARG A 10 7.50 34.86 18.38
CA ARG A 10 6.70 35.89 17.73
C ARG A 10 6.89 35.77 16.23
N VAL A 11 5.80 35.60 15.49
CA VAL A 11 5.78 35.77 14.02
C VAL A 11 6.03 37.24 13.75
N VAL A 12 7.20 37.55 13.16
CA VAL A 12 7.50 38.88 12.63
C VAL A 12 7.18 38.84 11.14
N LEU A 13 6.06 39.47 10.78
CA LEU A 13 5.75 39.86 9.41
C LEU A 13 6.57 41.12 9.10
N THR A 14 7.58 41.01 8.25
CA THR A 14 8.15 42.16 7.53
C THR A 14 7.86 41.98 6.06
N ALA A 15 6.86 42.73 5.59
CA ALA A 15 6.69 43.03 4.18
C ALA A 15 7.81 44.00 3.75
N ASN A 16 8.51 43.66 2.68
CA ASN A 16 9.16 44.65 1.83
C ASN A 16 9.05 44.16 0.38
N ALA A 17 8.32 44.95 -0.40
CA ALA A 17 8.16 44.80 -1.82
C ALA A 17 9.25 45.61 -2.52
N GLU A 18 10.07 44.96 -3.34
CA GLU A 18 10.82 45.62 -4.41
C GLU A 18 10.64 44.81 -5.70
N ALA A 19 10.15 45.51 -6.71
CA ALA A 19 9.82 44.99 -8.02
C ALA A 19 11.11 44.74 -8.84
N GLY A 20 11.43 43.47 -9.06
CA GLY A 20 12.42 43.01 -10.04
C GLY A 20 11.72 42.41 -11.26
N GLN A 21 12.09 42.86 -12.44
CA GLN A 21 11.53 42.50 -13.76
C GLN A 21 11.53 40.98 -14.05
N PRO A 22 10.60 40.48 -14.90
CA PRO A 22 10.44 39.06 -15.15
C PRO A 22 11.56 38.52 -16.04
N GLY A 23 12.36 37.60 -15.49
CA GLY A 23 13.28 36.75 -16.27
C GLY A 23 12.51 35.76 -17.14
N PRO A 24 13.12 35.28 -18.24
CA PRO A 24 12.41 34.57 -19.30
C PRO A 24 11.78 33.28 -18.77
N SER A 25 10.51 33.11 -19.13
CA SER A 25 9.66 31.95 -18.90
C SER A 25 10.45 30.66 -19.02
N ALA A 26 10.61 29.94 -17.89
CA ALA A 26 11.08 28.57 -17.91
C ALA A 26 10.07 27.75 -18.72
N GLU A 27 10.42 27.50 -19.98
CA GLU A 27 9.74 26.57 -20.85
C GLU A 27 9.52 25.28 -20.07
N THR A 28 8.24 24.91 -19.95
CA THR A 28 7.83 23.59 -19.47
C THR A 28 8.43 22.57 -20.43
N GLN A 29 9.66 22.14 -20.19
CA GLN A 29 10.24 20.98 -20.84
C GLN A 29 9.39 19.79 -20.39
N GLY A 30 8.42 19.46 -21.23
CA GLY A 30 7.72 18.19 -21.18
C GLY A 30 8.78 17.11 -21.08
N SER A 31 8.75 16.36 -19.98
CA SER A 31 9.58 15.17 -19.79
C SER A 31 9.26 14.19 -20.93
N ASN A 32 9.97 14.33 -22.05
CA ASN A 32 9.96 13.43 -23.20
C ASN A 32 10.80 12.18 -22.91
N ALA A 33 10.84 11.75 -21.64
CA ALA A 33 11.33 10.44 -21.30
C ALA A 33 10.27 9.44 -21.79
N SER A 34 10.50 8.88 -22.98
CA SER A 34 9.85 7.65 -23.39
C SER A 34 10.20 6.60 -22.32
N ARG A 35 9.28 6.42 -21.37
CA ARG A 35 9.35 5.36 -20.37
C ARG A 35 9.21 4.06 -21.15
N PRO A 36 10.28 3.26 -21.30
CA PRO A 36 10.25 2.06 -22.15
C PRO A 36 9.20 1.05 -21.69
N ASP A 37 8.79 1.17 -20.44
CA ASP A 37 7.76 0.43 -19.75
C ASP A 37 6.34 1.01 -19.94
N LYS A 38 6.11 2.14 -20.62
CA LYS A 38 4.77 2.79 -20.60
C LYS A 38 3.66 1.91 -21.19
N PHE A 39 3.94 1.22 -22.31
CA PHE A 39 2.98 0.37 -23.02
C PHE A 39 3.48 -1.05 -23.17
N ALA A 40 2.63 -2.01 -22.84
CA ALA A 40 2.93 -3.41 -23.10
C ALA A 40 2.96 -3.71 -24.62
N PRO A 41 3.89 -4.58 -25.07
CA PRO A 41 3.79 -5.20 -26.39
C PRO A 41 2.44 -5.91 -26.59
N ALA A 42 2.01 -6.06 -27.83
CA ALA A 42 0.75 -6.73 -28.15
C ALA A 42 0.71 -8.16 -27.58
N GLY A 43 -0.41 -8.53 -26.94
CA GLY A 43 -0.58 -9.85 -26.32
C GLY A 43 0.22 -10.06 -25.02
N ARG A 44 0.96 -9.06 -24.53
CA ARG A 44 1.71 -9.14 -23.28
C ARG A 44 1.12 -8.24 -22.19
N GLU A 45 1.52 -8.51 -20.96
CA GLU A 45 1.25 -7.68 -19.78
C GLU A 45 2.50 -7.54 -18.92
N ARG A 46 2.49 -6.57 -17.99
CA ARG A 46 3.60 -6.38 -17.04
C ARG A 46 3.71 -7.59 -16.14
N ASP A 47 4.90 -8.19 -16.06
CA ASP A 47 5.20 -9.16 -15.02
C ASP A 47 5.51 -8.39 -13.73
N SER A 48 4.49 -8.18 -12.91
CA SER A 48 4.56 -7.30 -11.74
C SER A 48 4.38 -8.05 -10.43
N GLU A 49 5.33 -7.86 -9.53
CA GLU A 49 5.30 -8.46 -8.20
C GLU A 49 4.13 -7.92 -7.35
N ILE A 50 3.69 -6.69 -7.61
CA ILE A 50 2.46 -6.13 -7.03
C ILE A 50 1.24 -6.92 -7.51
N SER A 51 1.13 -7.17 -8.82
CA SER A 51 0.03 -7.95 -9.40
C SER A 51 -0.03 -9.35 -8.80
N ASP A 52 1.11 -10.02 -8.66
CA ASP A 52 1.19 -11.39 -8.13
C ASP A 52 0.89 -11.43 -6.63
N THR A 53 1.43 -10.48 -5.85
CA THR A 53 1.09 -10.32 -4.43
C THR A 53 -0.40 -10.09 -4.26
N LEU A 54 -1.01 -9.28 -5.13
CA LEU A 54 -2.45 -9.08 -5.13
C LEU A 54 -3.22 -10.30 -5.62
N GLN A 55 -2.64 -11.27 -6.34
CA GLN A 55 -3.35 -12.53 -6.58
C GLN A 55 -3.61 -13.27 -5.26
N ILE A 56 -2.59 -13.30 -4.39
CA ILE A 56 -2.68 -13.86 -3.03
C ILE A 56 -3.58 -13.00 -2.15
N LEU A 57 -3.51 -11.67 -2.24
CA LEU A 57 -4.26 -10.74 -1.38
C LEU A 57 -5.51 -10.13 -2.06
N THR A 58 -6.00 -10.73 -3.14
CA THR A 58 -7.04 -10.12 -4.03
C THR A 58 -8.31 -9.69 -3.30
N ASP A 59 -8.64 -10.38 -2.23
CA ASP A 59 -9.82 -10.15 -1.41
C ASP A 59 -9.46 -9.26 -0.21
N PRO A 60 -10.14 -8.12 0.02
CA PRO A 60 -10.01 -7.32 1.23
C PRO A 60 -10.04 -8.15 2.53
N TRP A 61 -10.83 -9.23 2.57
CA TRP A 61 -10.89 -10.10 3.75
C TRP A 61 -9.55 -10.74 4.09
N ARG A 62 -8.69 -11.03 3.11
CA ARG A 62 -7.37 -11.61 3.36
C ARG A 62 -6.46 -10.63 4.09
N PHE A 63 -6.48 -9.35 3.71
CA PHE A 63 -5.80 -8.30 4.47
C PHE A 63 -6.35 -8.19 5.90
N LEU A 64 -7.67 -8.24 6.07
CA LEU A 64 -8.30 -8.12 7.40
C LEU A 64 -8.03 -9.36 8.28
N ILE A 65 -7.96 -10.56 7.71
CA ILE A 65 -7.56 -11.77 8.43
C ILE A 65 -6.10 -11.65 8.88
N LEU A 66 -5.19 -11.23 7.99
CA LEU A 66 -3.79 -11.00 8.35
C LEU A 66 -3.68 -9.95 9.46
N ARG A 67 -4.42 -8.83 9.35
CA ARG A 67 -4.53 -7.84 10.43
C ARG A 67 -4.92 -8.52 11.74
N GLU A 68 -6.02 -9.28 11.79
CA GLU A 68 -6.43 -9.96 13.01
C GLU A 68 -5.37 -10.92 13.56
N ALA A 69 -4.62 -11.61 12.68
CA ALA A 69 -3.53 -12.49 13.06
C ALA A 69 -2.38 -11.71 13.74
N PHE A 70 -2.04 -10.52 13.25
CA PHE A 70 -1.08 -9.63 13.93
C PHE A 70 -1.54 -9.14 15.29
N PHE A 71 -2.85 -9.09 15.52
CA PHE A 71 -3.44 -8.85 16.84
C PHE A 71 -3.70 -10.15 17.64
N GLY A 72 -3.04 -11.24 17.25
CA GLY A 72 -3.05 -12.52 17.98
C GLY A 72 -4.31 -13.37 17.79
N ALA A 73 -5.14 -13.11 16.78
CA ALA A 73 -6.16 -14.09 16.39
C ALA A 73 -5.50 -15.28 15.69
N GLU A 74 -5.80 -16.48 16.14
CA GLU A 74 -5.22 -17.70 15.56
C GLU A 74 -6.27 -18.79 15.37
N ARG A 75 -7.47 -18.61 15.94
CA ARG A 75 -8.57 -19.56 15.81
C ARG A 75 -9.59 -19.10 14.80
N PHE A 76 -10.16 -20.05 14.07
CA PHE A 76 -11.26 -19.80 13.13
C PHE A 76 -12.37 -18.93 13.75
N ASN A 77 -12.80 -19.28 14.97
CA ASN A 77 -13.91 -18.57 15.62
C ASN A 77 -13.54 -17.15 16.06
N GLU A 78 -12.26 -16.89 16.36
CA GLU A 78 -11.79 -15.53 16.68
C GLU A 78 -11.89 -14.63 15.44
N PHE A 79 -11.41 -15.11 14.29
CA PHE A 79 -11.55 -14.38 13.03
C PHE A 79 -13.02 -14.14 12.69
N ALA A 80 -13.85 -15.18 12.75
CA ALA A 80 -15.28 -15.09 12.43
C ALA A 80 -16.01 -14.02 13.26
N VAL A 81 -15.78 -14.01 14.59
CA VAL A 81 -16.44 -13.09 15.51
C VAL A 81 -15.90 -11.66 15.36
N ARG A 82 -14.58 -11.48 15.23
CA ARG A 82 -13.95 -10.14 15.16
C ARG A 82 -14.23 -9.43 13.84
N LEU A 83 -14.23 -10.19 12.74
CA LEU A 83 -14.45 -9.69 11.37
C LEU A 83 -15.90 -9.79 10.90
N GLN A 84 -16.80 -10.35 11.71
CA GLN A 84 -18.20 -10.61 11.31
C GLN A 84 -18.35 -11.22 9.91
N ILE A 85 -17.37 -12.05 9.54
CA ILE A 85 -17.22 -12.58 8.19
C ILE A 85 -18.07 -13.86 8.07
N PRO A 86 -18.84 -14.04 6.98
CA PRO A 86 -19.53 -15.29 6.74
C PRO A 86 -18.57 -16.47 6.75
N ARG A 87 -18.95 -17.57 7.44
CA ARG A 87 -18.05 -18.71 7.66
C ARG A 87 -17.52 -19.32 6.37
N ALA A 88 -18.35 -19.42 5.32
CA ALA A 88 -17.93 -19.93 4.03
C ALA A 88 -16.83 -19.04 3.39
N THR A 89 -16.99 -17.72 3.45
CA THR A 89 -16.00 -16.75 2.99
C THR A 89 -14.70 -16.87 3.79
N LEU A 90 -14.81 -16.98 5.12
CA LEU A 90 -13.64 -17.15 5.98
C LEU A 90 -12.86 -18.44 5.68
N THR A 91 -13.55 -19.57 5.49
CA THR A 91 -12.91 -20.83 5.10
C THR A 91 -12.13 -20.67 3.80
N LYS A 92 -12.75 -20.08 2.78
CA LYS A 92 -12.10 -19.83 1.48
C LYS A 92 -10.86 -18.94 1.63
N SER A 93 -10.97 -17.85 2.38
CA SER A 93 -9.87 -16.89 2.54
C SER A 93 -8.73 -17.45 3.39
N LEU A 94 -9.02 -18.21 4.45
CA LEU A 94 -7.99 -18.89 5.25
C LEU A 94 -7.27 -19.97 4.43
N ASN A 95 -8.00 -20.80 3.68
CA ASN A 95 -7.36 -21.81 2.81
C ASN A 95 -6.44 -21.14 1.79
N SER A 96 -6.87 -20.06 1.16
CA SER A 96 -6.04 -19.34 0.20
C SER A 96 -4.80 -18.68 0.83
N LEU A 97 -4.90 -18.18 2.07
CA LEU A 97 -3.75 -17.66 2.80
C LEU A 97 -2.76 -18.77 3.19
N VAL A 98 -3.26 -19.98 3.45
CA VAL A 98 -2.43 -21.16 3.73
C VAL A 98 -1.76 -21.69 2.46
N GLU A 99 -2.50 -21.83 1.37
CA GLU A 99 -1.98 -22.21 0.05
C GLU A 99 -0.95 -21.20 -0.47
N GLY A 100 -1.18 -19.90 -0.23
CA GLY A 100 -0.23 -18.83 -0.54
C GLY A 100 0.96 -18.74 0.43
N GLY A 101 1.05 -19.65 1.42
CA GLY A 101 2.16 -19.74 2.36
C GLY A 101 2.25 -18.59 3.36
N LEU A 102 1.21 -17.77 3.53
CA LEU A 102 1.16 -16.65 4.49
C LEU A 102 0.72 -17.10 5.89
N LEU A 103 -0.04 -18.18 5.96
CA LEU A 103 -0.45 -18.83 7.20
C LEU A 103 -0.07 -20.31 7.14
N ASP A 104 0.26 -20.88 8.29
CA ASP A 104 0.41 -22.32 8.48
C ASP A 104 -0.69 -22.83 9.41
N THR A 105 -1.08 -24.10 9.27
CA THR A 105 -2.08 -24.74 10.13
C THR A 105 -1.43 -25.72 11.09
N ARG A 106 -1.55 -25.46 12.39
CA ARG A 106 -1.09 -26.38 13.44
C ARG A 106 -2.25 -27.00 14.20
N LEU A 107 -2.23 -28.32 14.36
CA LEU A 107 -3.14 -29.03 15.26
C LEU A 107 -2.56 -28.97 16.68
N LEU A 108 -3.40 -28.65 17.65
CA LEU A 108 -2.96 -28.51 19.04
C LEU A 108 -2.97 -29.81 19.85
N SER A 109 -3.69 -30.83 19.39
CA SER A 109 -3.76 -32.14 20.06
C SER A 109 -3.95 -33.25 19.03
N GLU A 110 -3.39 -34.42 19.29
CA GLU A 110 -3.73 -35.65 18.59
C GLU A 110 -4.92 -36.28 19.32
N GLY A 111 -6.15 -36.07 18.82
CA GLY A 111 -7.34 -36.67 19.42
C GLY A 111 -8.67 -36.10 18.92
N PRO A 112 -9.81 -36.76 19.25
CA PRO A 112 -11.14 -36.27 18.93
C PRO A 112 -11.37 -34.92 19.61
N GLY A 113 -11.64 -33.87 18.83
CA GLY A 113 -11.78 -32.49 19.33
C GLY A 113 -10.55 -31.59 19.11
N SER A 114 -9.53 -32.07 18.39
CA SER A 114 -8.42 -31.23 17.93
C SER A 114 -8.91 -30.05 17.10
N TRP A 115 -8.44 -28.86 17.43
CA TRP A 115 -8.75 -27.63 16.70
C TRP A 115 -7.51 -27.07 16.02
N LYS A 116 -7.72 -26.45 14.86
CA LYS A 116 -6.67 -25.85 14.03
C LYS A 116 -6.34 -24.44 14.51
N ARG A 117 -5.05 -24.17 14.72
CA ARG A 117 -4.49 -22.81 14.78
C ARG A 117 -4.00 -22.40 13.41
N TYR A 118 -4.20 -21.13 13.08
CA TYR A 118 -3.63 -20.46 11.92
C TYR A 118 -2.51 -19.54 12.41
N ILE A 119 -1.28 -19.84 12.05
CA ILE A 119 -0.08 -19.14 12.54
C ILE A 119 0.58 -18.42 11.37
N LEU A 120 1.02 -17.17 11.57
CA LEU A 120 1.79 -16.45 10.56
C LEU A 120 3.13 -17.14 10.29
N THR A 121 3.37 -17.46 9.02
CA THR A 121 4.67 -17.89 8.51
C THR A 121 5.65 -16.70 8.47
N GLU A 122 6.91 -16.94 8.14
CA GLU A 122 7.89 -15.86 7.92
C GLU A 122 7.42 -14.89 6.82
N SER A 123 6.92 -15.41 5.70
CA SER A 123 6.36 -14.58 4.62
C SER A 123 5.11 -13.81 5.05
N GLY A 124 4.27 -14.42 5.89
CA GLY A 124 3.12 -13.77 6.50
C GLY A 124 3.52 -12.61 7.40
N ARG A 125 4.57 -12.76 8.22
CA ARG A 125 5.08 -11.71 9.11
C ARG A 125 5.71 -10.56 8.35
N ASP A 126 6.40 -10.84 7.24
CA ASP A 126 7.02 -9.83 6.38
C ASP A 126 6.00 -8.92 5.67
N LEU A 127 4.69 -9.23 5.70
CA LEU A 127 3.63 -8.31 5.26
C LEU A 127 3.29 -7.24 6.31
N PHE A 128 3.84 -7.32 7.52
CA PHE A 128 3.56 -6.35 8.58
C PHE A 128 3.80 -4.89 8.16
N PRO A 129 4.91 -4.54 7.48
CA PRO A 129 5.13 -3.18 6.99
C PRO A 129 4.05 -2.71 5.99
N VAL A 130 3.57 -3.60 5.11
CA VAL A 130 2.48 -3.27 4.17
C VAL A 130 1.22 -2.88 4.92
N LEU A 131 0.86 -3.64 5.95
CA LEU A 131 -0.32 -3.38 6.77
C LEU A 131 -0.19 -2.08 7.57
N LEU A 132 0.99 -1.81 8.15
CA LEU A 132 1.26 -0.52 8.76
C LEU A 132 1.19 0.63 7.75
N GLY A 133 1.63 0.41 6.51
CA GLY A 133 1.50 1.39 5.43
C GLY A 133 0.05 1.73 5.09
N LEU A 134 -0.81 0.71 5.02
CA LEU A 134 -2.26 0.89 4.80
C LEU A 134 -2.95 1.56 6.01
N MET A 135 -2.49 1.26 7.23
CA MET A 135 -2.98 1.90 8.45
C MET A 135 -2.60 3.37 8.49
N TRP A 136 -1.31 3.69 8.31
CA TRP A 136 -0.78 5.05 8.21
C TRP A 136 -1.53 5.87 7.17
N TYR A 137 -1.79 5.29 6.00
CA TYR A 137 -2.55 5.97 4.95
C TYR A 137 -3.96 6.36 5.44
N GLY A 138 -4.64 5.42 6.08
CA GLY A 138 -5.98 5.64 6.62
C GLY A 138 -5.99 6.68 7.73
N ASP A 139 -5.00 6.62 8.63
CA ASP A 139 -4.84 7.59 9.72
C ASP A 139 -4.59 9.00 9.17
N LYS A 140 -3.79 9.14 8.10
CA LYS A 140 -3.45 10.43 7.50
C LYS A 140 -4.62 11.05 6.71
N TRP A 141 -5.35 10.26 5.93
CA TRP A 141 -6.28 10.78 4.92
C TRP A 141 -7.75 10.48 5.14
N LEU A 142 -8.09 9.49 5.98
CA LEU A 142 -9.47 8.95 6.13
C LEU A 142 -9.97 8.99 7.57
N TRP A 143 -9.15 9.50 8.48
CA TRP A 143 -9.45 9.65 9.88
C TRP A 143 -9.40 11.12 10.28
N GLU A 144 -10.38 11.55 11.08
CA GLU A 144 -10.42 12.89 11.65
C GLU A 144 -10.11 12.79 13.15
N GLY A 145 -9.20 13.64 13.63
CA GLY A 145 -8.77 13.64 15.03
C GLY A 145 -7.67 12.61 15.32
N VAL A 146 -7.69 12.06 16.54
CA VAL A 146 -6.65 11.13 17.02
C VAL A 146 -6.88 9.75 16.40
N PRO A 147 -5.88 9.17 15.68
CA PRO A 147 -5.98 7.83 15.13
C PRO A 147 -6.38 6.80 16.19
N PRO A 148 -7.09 5.73 15.82
CA PRO A 148 -7.62 4.77 16.79
C PRO A 148 -6.54 3.86 17.40
N LEU A 149 -5.38 3.76 16.76
CA LEU A 149 -4.26 2.92 17.17
C LEU A 149 -2.98 3.76 17.15
N ALA A 150 -2.19 3.66 18.22
CA ALA A 150 -0.84 4.19 18.30
C ALA A 150 0.18 3.04 18.24
N LEU A 151 1.33 3.29 17.62
CA LEU A 151 2.43 2.35 17.57
C LEU A 151 3.41 2.62 18.72
N PHE A 152 3.71 1.59 19.48
CA PHE A 152 4.73 1.62 20.52
C PHE A 152 5.89 0.73 20.14
N HIS A 153 7.08 1.31 20.03
CA HIS A 153 8.31 0.56 19.77
C HIS A 153 8.87 0.05 21.10
N VAL A 154 8.89 -1.28 21.26
CA VAL A 154 9.28 -1.94 22.51
C VAL A 154 10.74 -1.69 22.87
N PRO A 155 11.73 -1.82 21.95
CA PRO A 155 13.13 -1.59 22.26
C PRO A 155 13.44 -0.18 22.74
N THR A 156 12.96 0.86 22.03
CA THR A 156 13.21 2.26 22.42
C THR A 156 12.24 2.78 23.47
N ARG A 157 11.15 2.05 23.74
CA ARG A 157 10.07 2.43 24.65
C ARG A 157 9.41 3.76 24.27
N THR A 158 9.28 4.02 22.97
CA THR A 158 8.71 5.27 22.44
C THR A 158 7.48 5.02 21.58
N TRP A 159 6.54 5.96 21.63
CA TRP A 159 5.48 6.07 20.63
C TRP A 159 6.06 6.63 19.34
N PHE A 160 5.58 6.14 18.19
CA PHE A 160 6.09 6.61 16.91
C PHE A 160 5.05 6.57 15.79
N SER A 161 5.33 7.31 14.72
CA SER A 161 4.70 7.13 13.41
C SER A 161 5.74 6.57 12.45
N PRO A 162 5.41 5.57 11.62
CA PRO A 162 6.40 4.90 10.79
C PRO A 162 6.92 5.86 9.71
N GLN A 163 8.24 5.84 9.47
CA GLN A 163 8.86 6.52 8.33
C GLN A 163 9.05 5.54 7.18
N PHE A 164 8.65 5.94 5.99
CA PHE A 164 8.85 5.16 4.76
C PHE A 164 10.16 5.58 4.15
N VAL A 165 11.08 4.65 3.99
CA VAL A 165 12.43 4.96 3.53
C VAL A 165 12.95 3.94 2.52
N TRP A 166 13.95 4.37 1.77
CA TRP A 166 14.76 3.47 0.94
C TRP A 166 15.89 2.85 1.75
N ASP A 167 16.11 1.54 1.62
CA ASP A 167 17.13 0.82 2.41
C ASP A 167 18.59 1.13 2.03
N HIS A 168 18.84 1.70 0.84
CA HIS A 168 20.21 1.97 0.38
C HIS A 168 20.86 3.19 1.05
N ASP A 169 20.06 4.17 1.48
CA ASP A 169 20.55 5.43 2.05
C ASP A 169 19.66 6.00 3.17
N GLY A 170 18.52 5.37 3.49
CA GLY A 170 17.60 5.82 4.53
C GLY A 170 16.81 7.08 4.17
N SER A 171 16.89 7.56 2.92
CA SER A 171 16.09 8.70 2.46
C SER A 171 14.60 8.37 2.43
N ASP A 172 13.75 9.39 2.54
CA ASP A 172 12.31 9.23 2.39
C ASP A 172 11.96 8.46 1.11
N LEU A 173 10.91 7.65 1.17
CA LEU A 173 10.41 6.83 0.06
C LEU A 173 9.80 7.69 -1.06
N ASN A 174 10.65 8.47 -1.70
CA ASN A 174 10.33 9.41 -2.75
C ASN A 174 10.60 8.73 -4.10
N PRO A 175 9.59 8.63 -4.99
CA PRO A 175 9.78 8.06 -6.33
C PRO A 175 10.84 8.80 -7.16
N ARG A 176 11.16 10.06 -6.83
CA ARG A 176 12.17 10.86 -7.54
C ARG A 176 13.60 10.56 -7.09
N ALA A 177 13.80 9.82 -6.00
CA ALA A 177 15.12 9.44 -5.50
C ALA A 177 15.66 8.16 -6.17
N VAL A 178 14.84 7.47 -6.98
CA VAL A 178 15.17 6.19 -7.59
C VAL A 178 14.89 6.19 -9.09
N ARG A 179 15.63 5.37 -9.84
CA ARG A 179 15.21 4.90 -11.17
C ARG A 179 14.49 3.57 -11.04
N PHE A 180 13.51 3.36 -11.91
CA PHE A 180 12.90 2.05 -12.12
C PHE A 180 13.57 1.40 -13.32
N GLU A 181 14.28 0.30 -13.10
CA GLU A 181 14.90 -0.50 -14.16
C GLU A 181 14.10 -1.77 -14.38
N VAL A 182 13.89 -2.12 -15.65
CA VAL A 182 13.20 -3.35 -16.07
C VAL A 182 14.20 -4.29 -16.74
N ASP A 183 14.04 -5.59 -16.53
CA ASP A 183 14.84 -6.62 -17.16
C ASP A 183 14.27 -7.03 -18.55
N VAL A 184 15.01 -7.79 -19.33
CA VAL A 184 14.63 -8.21 -20.70
C VAL A 184 13.31 -9.00 -20.72
N ASP A 185 13.04 -9.75 -19.66
CA ASP A 185 11.86 -10.60 -19.50
C ASP A 185 10.72 -9.91 -18.71
N TYR A 186 10.74 -8.58 -18.60
CA TYR A 186 9.74 -7.81 -17.86
C TYR A 186 8.29 -8.00 -18.34
N TRP A 187 8.11 -8.34 -19.61
CA TRP A 187 6.79 -8.56 -20.20
C TRP A 187 6.47 -10.05 -20.28
N ARG A 188 5.43 -10.49 -19.56
CA ARG A 188 4.93 -11.87 -19.66
C ARG A 188 3.78 -11.99 -20.67
N PRO A 189 3.53 -13.19 -21.22
CA PRO A 189 2.30 -13.46 -21.96
C PRO A 189 1.09 -13.11 -21.10
N ARG A 190 0.08 -12.50 -21.72
CA ARG A 190 -1.14 -12.14 -21.02
C ARG A 190 -1.88 -13.41 -20.61
N GLU A 191 -2.12 -13.58 -19.32
CA GLU A 191 -2.98 -14.64 -18.82
C GLU A 191 -4.44 -14.22 -18.93
N GLU A 192 -5.29 -15.09 -19.46
CA GLU A 192 -6.74 -14.91 -19.37
C GLU A 192 -7.16 -15.12 -17.92
N ILE A 193 -7.16 -14.03 -17.15
CA ILE A 193 -7.73 -14.07 -15.81
C ILE A 193 -9.23 -14.35 -15.98
N PRO A 194 -9.77 -15.45 -15.41
CA PRO A 194 -11.21 -15.71 -15.43
C PRO A 194 -11.91 -14.46 -14.90
N ARG A 195 -13.01 -14.04 -15.55
CA ARG A 195 -13.79 -12.85 -15.16
C ARG A 195 -14.10 -12.91 -13.66
N SER A 196 -13.26 -12.28 -12.86
CA SER A 196 -13.41 -12.32 -11.41
C SER A 196 -14.65 -11.54 -11.05
N TYR A 197 -15.51 -12.22 -10.30
CA TYR A 197 -16.85 -11.82 -9.91
C TYR A 197 -16.87 -10.39 -9.34
N ARG A 198 -17.96 -9.66 -9.64
CA ARG A 198 -18.33 -8.41 -8.95
C ARG A 198 -18.20 -8.64 -7.44
N THR A 199 -17.19 -8.03 -6.83
CA THR A 199 -17.34 -7.64 -5.43
C THR A 199 -18.09 -6.32 -5.48
N ASP A 200 -19.41 -6.38 -5.42
CA ASP A 200 -20.20 -5.23 -5.04
C ASP A 200 -19.66 -4.75 -3.69
N ARG A 201 -19.20 -3.50 -3.68
CA ARG A 201 -18.67 -2.83 -2.52
C ARG A 201 -19.77 -1.96 -1.94
N ASP A 202 -20.54 -2.54 -1.03
CA ASP A 202 -21.09 -1.73 0.05
C ASP A 202 -19.94 -1.46 1.02
N GLY A 203 -19.56 -0.17 1.13
CA GLY A 203 -18.53 0.36 2.01
C GLY A 203 -18.86 0.25 3.50
N GLN A 204 -19.52 -0.83 3.93
CA GLN A 204 -19.77 -1.10 5.33
C GLN A 204 -18.47 -1.50 6.01
N SER A 205 -18.24 -0.92 7.19
CA SER A 205 -17.25 -1.40 8.15
C SER A 205 -17.50 -2.87 8.40
N ARG A 206 -16.56 -3.69 7.98
CA ARG A 206 -16.52 -5.14 8.05
C ARG A 206 -16.03 -5.65 9.41
N GLY A 207 -15.37 -4.84 10.25
CA GLY A 207 -14.84 -5.28 11.55
C GLY A 207 -15.28 -4.43 12.75
N LYS A 208 -15.21 -5.03 13.94
CA LYS A 208 -15.42 -4.30 15.22
C LYS A 208 -14.19 -3.51 15.69
N ARG A 209 -13.00 -3.80 15.15
CA ARG A 209 -11.75 -3.16 15.61
C ARG A 209 -11.66 -1.74 15.05
N PRO A 210 -11.41 -0.72 15.89
CA PRO A 210 -11.13 0.63 15.40
C PRO A 210 -9.71 0.63 14.78
N CYS A 211 -9.62 0.52 13.46
CA CYS A 211 -8.36 0.53 12.71
C CYS A 211 -8.59 1.14 11.33
N SER A 212 -7.79 2.14 10.96
CA SER A 212 -7.97 2.91 9.71
C SER A 212 -7.61 2.13 8.45
N MET A 213 -6.90 1.00 8.57
CA MET A 213 -6.59 0.10 7.45
C MET A 213 -7.84 -0.35 6.69
N GLU A 214 -8.93 -0.61 7.43
CA GLU A 214 -10.17 -1.07 6.83
C GLU A 214 -10.83 0.01 5.97
N ARG A 215 -10.73 1.28 6.38
CA ARG A 215 -11.18 2.42 5.59
C ARG A 215 -10.37 2.57 4.32
N THR A 216 -9.05 2.41 4.41
CA THR A 216 -8.16 2.38 3.23
C THR A 216 -8.59 1.26 2.28
N LEU A 217 -8.71 0.03 2.78
CA LEU A 217 -9.10 -1.14 2.01
C LEU A 217 -10.54 -1.08 1.47
N ALA A 218 -11.44 -0.31 2.06
CA ALA A 218 -12.77 -0.08 1.50
C ALA A 218 -12.71 0.74 0.20
N LEU A 219 -11.72 1.61 0.05
CA LEU A 219 -11.53 2.46 -1.12
C LEU A 219 -10.59 1.85 -2.15
N VAL A 220 -9.46 1.26 -1.72
CA VAL A 220 -8.41 0.79 -2.63
C VAL A 220 -8.20 -0.71 -2.67
N GLY A 221 -8.78 -1.46 -1.73
CA GLY A 221 -8.52 -2.89 -1.51
C GLY A 221 -9.01 -3.87 -2.58
N ASP A 222 -9.30 -3.43 -3.81
CA ASP A 222 -9.63 -4.33 -4.92
C ASP A 222 -8.50 -4.36 -5.94
N ARG A 223 -8.29 -5.54 -6.56
CA ARG A 223 -7.19 -5.78 -7.50
C ARG A 223 -7.08 -4.68 -8.55
N TRP A 224 -8.20 -4.31 -9.19
CA TRP A 224 -8.17 -3.35 -10.30
C TRP A 224 -7.78 -1.95 -9.85
N THR A 225 -8.23 -1.50 -8.68
CA THR A 225 -7.82 -0.19 -8.16
C THR A 225 -6.31 -0.12 -7.91
N PHE A 226 -5.70 -1.14 -7.32
CA PHE A 226 -4.24 -1.20 -7.20
C PHE A 226 -3.54 -1.22 -8.56
N MET A 227 -4.04 -2.00 -9.53
CA MET A 227 -3.49 -2.02 -10.88
C MET A 227 -3.60 -0.65 -11.57
N ILE A 228 -4.68 0.11 -11.36
CA ILE A 228 -4.82 1.48 -11.86
C ILE A 228 -3.75 2.40 -11.24
N PHE A 229 -3.54 2.35 -9.92
CA PHE A 229 -2.46 3.10 -9.27
C PHE A 229 -1.08 2.71 -9.78
N GLN A 230 -0.85 1.41 -10.03
CA GLN A 230 0.38 0.94 -10.64
C GLN A 230 0.59 1.62 -11.99
N GLU A 231 -0.41 1.66 -12.86
CA GLU A 231 -0.30 2.31 -14.16
C GLU A 231 -0.02 3.82 -14.05
N PHE A 232 -0.57 4.51 -13.05
CA PHE A 232 -0.19 5.91 -12.77
C PHE A 232 1.32 6.06 -12.48
N PHE A 233 1.90 5.13 -11.72
CA PHE A 233 3.34 5.18 -11.41
C PHE A 233 4.22 4.88 -12.63
N HIS A 234 3.71 4.12 -13.60
CA HIS A 234 4.36 3.93 -14.92
C HIS A 234 4.06 5.09 -15.89
N GLY A 235 3.27 6.09 -15.47
CA GLY A 235 3.07 7.35 -16.19
C GLY A 235 1.85 7.39 -17.11
N ASN A 236 0.97 6.39 -16.99
CA ASN A 236 -0.31 6.37 -17.68
C ASN A 236 -1.31 7.27 -16.95
N LYS A 237 -2.05 8.07 -17.72
CA LYS A 237 -2.96 9.10 -17.23
C LYS A 237 -4.30 9.09 -17.94
N ARG A 238 -4.44 8.35 -19.05
CA ARG A 238 -5.65 8.39 -19.88
C ARG A 238 -6.40 7.06 -19.83
N PHE A 239 -7.71 7.13 -20.06
CA PHE A 239 -8.60 5.98 -20.01
C PHE A 239 -8.18 4.86 -20.97
N ASP A 240 -7.85 5.21 -22.20
CA ASP A 240 -7.40 4.30 -23.25
C ASP A 240 -6.06 3.63 -22.92
N GLU A 241 -5.15 4.35 -22.25
CA GLU A 241 -3.88 3.80 -21.78
C GLU A 241 -4.12 2.73 -20.70
N PHE A 242 -4.98 3.01 -19.70
CA PHE A 242 -5.36 2.04 -18.67
C PHE A 242 -6.06 0.81 -19.26
N GLN A 243 -7.03 1.04 -20.16
CA GLN A 243 -7.76 -0.04 -20.80
C GLN A 243 -6.82 -0.95 -21.61
N ARG A 244 -5.91 -0.35 -22.39
CA ARG A 244 -4.92 -1.08 -23.19
C ARG A 244 -3.99 -1.93 -22.31
N ASN A 245 -3.42 -1.34 -21.26
CA ASN A 245 -2.42 -2.03 -20.45
C ASN A 245 -3.07 -3.13 -19.59
N LEU A 246 -4.22 -2.84 -18.97
CA LEU A 246 -4.85 -3.73 -18.00
C LEU A 246 -5.83 -4.74 -18.62
N ASN A 247 -6.30 -4.52 -19.86
CA ASN A 247 -7.39 -5.28 -20.49
C ASN A 247 -8.63 -5.42 -19.58
N ILE A 248 -8.89 -4.36 -18.82
CA ILE A 248 -10.02 -4.25 -17.91
C ILE A 248 -11.29 -3.88 -18.70
N ALA A 249 -12.44 -4.45 -18.33
CA ALA A 249 -13.71 -4.09 -18.94
C ALA A 249 -14.01 -2.59 -18.73
N THR A 250 -14.48 -1.91 -19.79
CA THR A 250 -14.67 -0.45 -19.80
C THR A 250 -15.58 0.03 -18.68
N ASN A 251 -16.69 -0.66 -18.44
CA ASN A 251 -17.63 -0.35 -17.37
C ASN A 251 -16.99 -0.44 -15.97
N VAL A 252 -16.14 -1.44 -15.73
CA VAL A 252 -15.39 -1.60 -14.48
C VAL A 252 -14.37 -0.47 -14.34
N LEU A 253 -13.59 -0.19 -15.39
CA LEU A 253 -12.61 0.89 -15.38
C LEU A 253 -13.25 2.26 -15.10
N SER A 254 -14.35 2.59 -15.80
CA SER A 254 -15.09 3.84 -15.55
C SER A 254 -15.55 3.93 -14.10
N SER A 255 -16.21 2.89 -13.59
CA SER A 255 -16.68 2.86 -12.20
C SER A 255 -15.54 3.06 -11.18
N ARG A 256 -14.36 2.47 -11.40
CA ARG A 256 -13.21 2.63 -10.51
C ARG A 256 -12.60 4.02 -10.60
N LEU A 257 -12.40 4.56 -11.80
CA LEU A 257 -11.88 5.91 -11.97
C LEU A 257 -12.81 6.96 -11.38
N ASP A 258 -14.13 6.81 -11.60
CA ASP A 258 -15.14 7.71 -11.03
C ASP A 258 -15.12 7.65 -9.50
N ASN A 259 -15.03 6.45 -8.91
CA ASN A 259 -14.91 6.29 -7.46
C ASN A 259 -13.63 6.97 -6.92
N LEU A 260 -12.50 6.78 -7.58
CA LEU A 260 -11.23 7.43 -7.20
C LEU A 260 -11.28 8.96 -7.33
N VAL A 261 -12.01 9.50 -8.30
CA VAL A 261 -12.26 10.94 -8.42
C VAL A 261 -13.16 11.43 -7.29
N VAL A 262 -14.29 10.77 -7.06
CA VAL A 262 -15.26 11.10 -6.01
C VAL A 262 -14.61 11.12 -4.62
N HIS A 263 -13.72 10.17 -4.34
CA HIS A 263 -13.00 10.12 -3.05
C HIS A 263 -11.70 10.93 -3.03
N GLY A 264 -11.41 11.72 -4.07
CA GLY A 264 -10.32 12.69 -4.10
C GLY A 264 -8.91 12.09 -4.25
N PHE A 265 -8.79 10.85 -4.73
CA PHE A 265 -7.49 10.28 -5.11
C PHE A 265 -7.02 10.83 -6.47
N LEU A 266 -7.98 11.11 -7.36
CA LEU A 266 -7.73 11.58 -8.71
C LEU A 266 -8.47 12.89 -8.99
N GLU A 267 -7.86 13.70 -9.84
CA GLU A 267 -8.51 14.83 -10.51
C GLU A 267 -8.58 14.55 -12.01
N LYS A 268 -9.76 14.77 -12.61
CA LYS A 268 -9.93 14.70 -14.07
C LYS A 268 -9.72 16.09 -14.68
N ARG A 269 -8.74 16.21 -15.57
CA ARG A 269 -8.26 17.44 -16.18
C ARG A 269 -8.91 17.66 -17.54
N ALA A 270 -9.85 18.60 -17.62
CA ALA A 270 -10.50 18.99 -18.88
C ALA A 270 -9.50 19.63 -19.87
N ASP A 271 -8.53 20.37 -19.35
CA ASP A 271 -7.45 21.03 -20.10
C ASP A 271 -6.45 20.05 -20.73
N GLU A 272 -6.41 18.80 -20.27
CA GLU A 272 -5.53 17.75 -20.79
C GLU A 272 -6.28 16.64 -21.52
N ASN A 273 -7.32 17.01 -22.28
CA ASN A 273 -8.16 16.06 -23.01
C ASN A 273 -8.70 14.93 -22.10
N GLY A 274 -9.14 15.29 -20.89
CA GLY A 274 -9.73 14.37 -19.93
C GLY A 274 -8.74 13.45 -19.20
N ALA A 275 -7.44 13.79 -19.17
CA ALA A 275 -6.44 13.03 -18.42
C ALA A 275 -6.73 13.03 -16.92
N TYR A 276 -6.35 11.96 -16.24
CA TYR A 276 -6.42 11.82 -14.79
C TYR A 276 -5.07 12.16 -14.16
N ARG A 277 -5.08 12.86 -13.02
CA ARG A 277 -3.89 13.19 -12.23
C ARG A 277 -4.06 12.75 -10.78
N LEU A 278 -2.99 12.22 -10.19
CA LEU A 278 -2.95 11.92 -8.76
C LEU A 278 -2.93 13.22 -7.94
N THR A 279 -3.87 13.33 -7.01
CA THR A 279 -3.87 14.34 -5.94
C THR A 279 -2.77 14.02 -4.92
N PRO A 280 -2.46 14.90 -3.94
CA PRO A 280 -1.61 14.53 -2.81
C PRO A 280 -2.08 13.24 -2.11
N LYS A 281 -3.40 13.10 -1.90
CA LYS A 281 -4.02 11.89 -1.33
C LYS A 281 -3.80 10.66 -2.20
N GLY A 282 -3.90 10.78 -3.52
CA GLY A 282 -3.61 9.69 -4.45
C GLY A 282 -2.14 9.28 -4.47
N ARG A 283 -1.22 10.26 -4.40
CA ARG A 283 0.23 10.00 -4.42
C ARG A 283 0.72 9.18 -3.24
N ASP A 284 0.16 9.39 -2.05
CA ASP A 284 0.57 8.67 -0.84
C ASP A 284 0.24 7.17 -0.85
N ILE A 285 -0.63 6.70 -1.77
CA ILE A 285 -0.84 5.26 -2.00
C ILE A 285 0.42 4.58 -2.54
N TYR A 286 1.36 5.34 -3.10
CA TYR A 286 2.67 4.83 -3.52
C TYR A 286 3.35 4.05 -2.39
N ASN A 287 3.30 4.57 -1.16
CA ASN A 287 3.98 4.01 0.00
C ASN A 287 3.60 2.53 0.27
N PRO A 288 2.34 2.18 0.54
CA PRO A 288 1.95 0.77 0.70
C PRO A 288 2.17 -0.07 -0.56
N MET A 289 2.11 0.53 -1.76
CA MET A 289 2.33 -0.22 -3.02
C MET A 289 3.79 -0.63 -3.24
N VAL A 290 4.76 0.23 -2.91
CA VAL A 290 6.18 -0.15 -3.02
C VAL A 290 6.59 -1.14 -1.93
N LEU A 291 5.97 -1.07 -0.74
CA LEU A 291 6.11 -2.11 0.28
C LEU A 291 5.55 -3.47 -0.21
N LEU A 292 4.40 -3.47 -0.89
CA LEU A 292 3.87 -4.68 -1.54
C LEU A 292 4.83 -5.23 -2.59
N LYS A 293 5.40 -4.38 -3.44
CA LYS A 293 6.41 -4.81 -4.42
C LYS A 293 7.62 -5.43 -3.72
N THR A 294 8.15 -4.75 -2.69
CA THR A 294 9.31 -5.24 -1.91
C THR A 294 9.04 -6.62 -1.32
N TRP A 295 7.84 -6.85 -0.79
CA TRP A 295 7.45 -8.16 -0.30
C TRP A 295 7.41 -9.20 -1.42
N GLY A 296 6.81 -8.87 -2.56
CA GLY A 296 6.74 -9.75 -3.73
C GLY A 296 8.12 -10.10 -4.29
N ASP A 297 9.05 -9.14 -4.32
CA ASP A 297 10.45 -9.36 -4.70
C ASP A 297 11.11 -10.40 -3.77
N ASN A 298 10.89 -10.28 -2.46
CA ASN A 298 11.52 -11.12 -1.44
C ASN A 298 10.94 -12.54 -1.34
N TRP A 299 9.69 -12.75 -1.76
CA TRP A 299 8.94 -13.99 -1.48
C TRP A 299 8.41 -14.71 -2.73
N LEU A 300 7.94 -13.97 -3.75
CA LEU A 300 7.40 -14.57 -4.98
C LEU A 300 8.47 -14.77 -6.05
N ARG A 301 9.57 -14.04 -5.94
CA ARG A 301 10.72 -14.11 -6.86
C ARG A 301 11.96 -14.69 -6.19
N ARG A 302 11.83 -15.53 -5.16
CA ARG A 302 13.02 -16.20 -4.55
C ARG A 302 13.78 -17.07 -5.55
N ASP A 303 13.04 -17.78 -6.40
CA ASP A 303 13.61 -18.76 -7.34
C ASP A 303 13.82 -18.19 -8.76
N ARG A 304 13.52 -16.90 -8.97
CA ARG A 304 13.65 -16.22 -10.28
C ARG A 304 14.23 -14.82 -10.08
N ARG A 305 14.98 -14.29 -11.05
CA ARG A 305 15.43 -12.90 -10.95
C ARG A 305 14.21 -11.96 -10.97
N PRO A 306 14.18 -10.91 -10.13
CA PRO A 306 13.14 -9.88 -10.23
C PRO A 306 13.11 -9.29 -11.63
N THR A 307 11.91 -9.09 -12.18
CA THR A 307 11.73 -8.53 -13.52
C THR A 307 11.87 -7.01 -13.53
N SER A 308 11.81 -6.39 -12.35
CA SER A 308 12.05 -4.96 -12.18
C SER A 308 12.69 -4.63 -10.83
N ARG A 309 13.46 -3.55 -10.78
CA ARG A 309 14.19 -3.10 -9.59
C ARG A 309 14.17 -1.58 -9.45
N PHE A 310 14.14 -1.10 -8.21
CA PHE A 310 14.45 0.29 -7.92
C PHE A 310 15.95 0.43 -7.70
N VAL A 311 16.55 1.45 -8.32
CA VAL A 311 17.98 1.76 -8.21
C VAL A 311 18.12 3.18 -7.69
N GLY A 312 18.77 3.34 -6.54
CA GLY A 312 19.01 4.63 -5.89
C GLY A 312 19.83 5.56 -6.77
N LEU A 313 19.38 6.81 -6.95
CA LEU A 313 20.14 7.80 -7.74
C LEU A 313 21.39 8.30 -7.01
N SER A 314 21.42 8.19 -5.69
CA SER A 314 22.53 8.66 -4.84
C SER A 314 23.77 7.77 -4.95
N ASN A 315 23.59 6.45 -5.10
CA ASN A 315 24.69 5.49 -5.05
C ASN A 315 24.59 4.33 -6.07
N ASN A 316 23.58 4.35 -6.95
CA ASN A 316 23.33 3.35 -7.98
C ASN A 316 23.16 1.91 -7.45
N LYS A 317 22.76 1.74 -6.19
CA LYS A 317 22.45 0.43 -5.60
C LYS A 317 20.99 0.08 -5.80
N VAL A 318 20.72 -1.22 -6.00
CA VAL A 318 19.37 -1.75 -5.90
C VAL A 318 18.84 -1.49 -4.48
N THR A 319 17.61 -1.04 -4.39
CA THR A 319 17.00 -0.64 -3.12
C THR A 319 15.56 -1.11 -3.01
N HIS A 320 15.12 -1.29 -1.77
CA HIS A 320 13.77 -1.70 -1.41
C HIS A 320 13.14 -0.74 -0.40
N ALA A 321 11.81 -0.71 -0.39
CA ALA A 321 11.09 0.08 0.61
C ALA A 321 11.14 -0.61 1.97
N ARG A 322 11.42 0.17 3.00
CA ARG A 322 11.36 -0.26 4.40
C ARG A 322 10.55 0.73 5.22
N LEU A 323 10.12 0.27 6.38
CA LEU A 323 9.61 1.14 7.43
C LEU A 323 10.68 1.26 8.52
N ALA A 324 10.95 2.49 8.95
CA ALA A 324 11.89 2.80 10.02
C ALA A 324 11.19 3.45 11.21
N VAL A 325 11.72 3.21 12.40
CA VAL A 325 11.34 3.98 13.60
C VAL A 325 12.07 5.32 13.56
N PRO A 326 11.35 6.47 13.57
CA PRO A 326 11.96 7.80 13.52
C PRO A 326 13.07 8.01 14.55
N GLY A 327 14.16 8.63 14.13
CA GLY A 327 15.30 8.92 15.01
C GLY A 327 16.13 7.70 15.40
N THR A 328 15.91 6.56 14.75
CA THR A 328 16.69 5.33 14.93
C THR A 328 17.19 4.82 13.59
N TYR A 329 18.14 3.89 13.62
CA TYR A 329 18.54 3.10 12.45
C TYR A 329 17.81 1.74 12.37
N ALA A 330 16.74 1.55 13.14
CA ALA A 330 16.05 0.28 13.26
C ALA A 330 14.90 0.18 12.24
N TRP A 331 14.89 -0.94 11.51
CA TRP A 331 13.76 -1.32 10.68
C TRP A 331 12.63 -1.86 11.55
N ILE A 332 11.40 -1.55 11.16
CA ILE A 332 10.22 -2.06 11.85
C ILE A 332 10.05 -3.54 11.53
N VAL A 333 10.22 -4.36 12.56
CA VAL A 333 9.81 -5.77 12.59
C VAL A 333 8.60 -5.95 13.50
N GLN A 334 7.81 -6.97 13.24
CA GLN A 334 6.52 -7.14 13.90
C GLN A 334 6.65 -7.38 15.41
N GLU A 335 7.66 -8.13 15.81
CA GLU A 335 7.89 -8.54 17.20
C GLU A 335 8.26 -7.35 18.11
N GLU A 336 8.75 -6.24 17.53
CA GLU A 336 9.21 -5.05 18.25
C GLU A 336 8.15 -3.94 18.33
N VAL A 337 6.99 -4.12 17.70
CA VAL A 337 5.94 -3.10 17.61
C VAL A 337 4.65 -3.59 18.27
N LYS A 338 4.16 -2.82 19.24
CA LYS A 338 2.84 -3.01 19.83
C LYS A 338 1.85 -2.02 19.23
N LEU A 339 0.70 -2.53 18.80
CA LEU A 339 -0.47 -1.74 18.37
C LEU A 339 -1.36 -1.49 19.59
N VAL A 340 -1.43 -0.25 20.06
CA VAL A 340 -2.17 0.11 21.29
C VAL A 340 -3.37 1.00 20.94
N PRO A 341 -4.59 0.67 21.37
CA PRO A 341 -5.74 1.55 21.18
C PRO A 341 -5.56 2.88 21.88
N THR A 342 -5.86 3.99 21.20
CA THR A 342 -5.61 5.34 21.73
C THR A 342 -6.56 5.76 22.82
N TYR A 343 -7.75 5.15 22.96
CA TYR A 343 -8.64 5.40 24.11
C TYR A 343 -8.08 4.86 25.43
N CYS A 344 -7.00 4.08 25.39
CA CYS A 344 -6.28 3.60 26.58
C CYS A 344 -5.14 4.55 27.01
N LEU A 345 -4.86 5.60 26.23
CA LEU A 345 -3.82 6.60 26.46
C LEU A 345 -4.46 7.89 26.96
#